data_AF-W6NL03-F1
#
_entry.id   AF-W6NL03-F1
#
_cell.length_a   1.000
_cell.length_b   1.000
_cell.length_c   1.000
_cell.angle_alpha   90.00
_cell.angle_beta   90.00
_cell.angle_gamma   90.00
#
_symmetry.space_group_name_H-M   'P 1'
#
loop_
_entity.id
_entity.type
_entity.pdbx_description
1 polymer ?
#
loop_
_entity_poly.entity_id
_entity_poly.type
_entity_poly.pdbx_seq_one_letter_code
_entity_poly.pdbx_strand_id
1 'polypeptide(L)'
;INRSPPHQPEVPSANKRKAHVPVSNQQRPNDGKRPRQESASPPEDPTNHPQHNQKLAARSGGSTASSRLSSPCSLSSPTQPSCDWDKSYGEIKNVQEAEKYFALFQHEYPEYLECYRTLNEVAKEFRQLEMQLKNAVENRRDTTKVEQTIQMRFAHFDKDPEFIKTRQRYADLHSKLAVLKSRISDFERAQDAAAGASTTAVPMDLCDLE
;
A
#
# COMPACT_ATOMS: atom_id res chain seq x y z
N ILE A 1 40.91 -54.68 -6.54
CA ILE A 1 41.49 -54.26 -5.23
C ILE A 1 40.65 -53.06 -4.78
N ASN A 2 39.62 -53.29 -3.95
CA ASN A 2 39.61 -53.05 -2.48
C ASN A 2 39.95 -51.59 -2.12
N ARG A 3 39.29 -50.84 -1.23
CA ARG A 3 38.07 -50.97 -0.39
C ARG A 3 37.95 -49.59 0.32
N SER A 4 36.73 -49.08 0.47
CA SER A 4 36.17 -48.12 1.46
C SER A 4 36.93 -46.87 2.01
N PRO A 5 36.19 -45.76 2.29
CA PRO A 5 36.55 -44.64 3.19
C PRO A 5 36.01 -44.94 4.64
N PRO A 6 35.79 -44.01 5.61
CA PRO A 6 36.22 -42.62 5.87
C PRO A 6 36.79 -42.41 7.32
N HIS A 7 37.29 -41.21 7.67
CA HIS A 7 37.46 -40.79 9.08
C HIS A 7 37.00 -39.34 9.31
N GLN A 8 35.91 -39.21 10.07
CA GLN A 8 35.61 -38.10 10.97
C GLN A 8 36.14 -38.47 12.38
N PRO A 9 36.37 -37.49 13.23
CA PRO A 9 35.81 -37.60 14.58
C PRO A 9 35.01 -36.36 15.01
N GLU A 10 33.97 -36.68 15.78
CA GLU A 10 33.02 -35.84 16.49
C GLU A 10 33.63 -34.93 17.58
N VAL A 11 32.94 -33.78 17.75
CA VAL A 11 32.59 -32.87 18.89
C VAL A 11 33.00 -33.25 20.35
N PRO A 12 32.75 -32.45 21.43
CA PRO A 12 32.04 -31.15 21.59
C PRO A 12 32.73 -30.12 22.54
N SER A 13 32.23 -28.88 22.61
CA SER A 13 32.32 -28.14 23.89
C SER A 13 31.30 -27.02 24.10
N ALA A 14 30.43 -27.30 25.07
CA ALA A 14 29.96 -26.42 26.14
C ALA A 14 28.96 -25.29 25.83
N ASN A 15 27.69 -25.69 25.74
CA ASN A 15 26.58 -24.89 26.26
C ASN A 15 26.70 -24.76 27.79
N LYS A 16 26.92 -23.53 28.30
CA LYS A 16 26.72 -23.20 29.71
C LYS A 16 25.42 -22.41 29.88
N ARG A 17 24.44 -23.07 30.50
CA ARG A 17 23.29 -22.46 31.16
C ARG A 17 23.78 -21.56 32.30
N LYS A 18 23.15 -20.40 32.51
CA LYS A 18 22.82 -19.95 33.87
C LYS A 18 21.67 -18.94 33.86
N ALA A 19 20.61 -19.34 34.56
CA ALA A 19 19.48 -18.51 34.93
C ALA A 19 19.90 -17.41 35.91
N HIS A 20 19.22 -16.26 35.85
CA HIS A 20 18.94 -15.47 37.05
C HIS A 20 17.71 -14.57 36.83
N VAL A 21 16.61 -14.94 37.48
CA VAL A 21 15.61 -13.99 38.00
C VAL A 21 16.00 -13.74 39.46
N PRO A 22 15.91 -12.50 39.95
CA PRO A 22 15.17 -12.33 41.20
C PRO A 22 14.19 -11.16 41.16
N VAL A 23 13.08 -11.44 41.82
CA VAL A 23 11.98 -10.57 42.27
C VAL A 23 12.44 -9.67 43.42
N SER A 24 11.96 -8.41 43.49
CA SER A 24 11.23 -7.85 44.65
C SER A 24 11.07 -6.31 44.62
N ASN A 25 9.81 -5.90 44.83
CA ASN A 25 9.29 -4.74 45.59
C ASN A 25 9.82 -3.32 45.27
N GLN A 26 9.01 -2.26 45.18
CA GLN A 26 7.97 -1.86 46.13
C GLN A 26 7.19 -0.63 45.60
N GLN A 27 5.91 -0.53 45.99
CA GLN A 27 4.99 0.62 45.92
C GLN A 27 5.62 2.02 46.11
N ARG A 28 5.04 3.04 45.44
CA ARG A 28 4.23 4.09 46.10
C ARG A 28 3.10 4.65 45.20
N PRO A 29 1.89 4.85 45.74
CA PRO A 29 0.86 5.73 45.19
C PRO A 29 0.95 7.14 45.81
N ASN A 30 0.36 8.14 45.15
CA ASN A 30 -0.23 9.36 45.72
C ASN A 30 -0.63 10.28 44.54
N ASP A 31 -1.91 10.46 44.27
CA ASP A 31 -2.84 11.40 44.92
C ASP A 31 -2.91 12.76 44.22
N GLY A 32 -4.03 12.96 43.53
CA GLY A 32 -4.87 14.15 43.62
C GLY A 32 -4.24 15.53 43.37
N LYS A 33 -4.63 16.15 42.25
CA LYS A 33 -5.58 17.29 42.22
C LYS A 33 -5.47 18.05 40.89
N ARG A 34 -6.53 17.92 40.08
CA ARG A 34 -7.06 19.06 39.28
C ARG A 34 -7.49 20.14 40.28
N PRO A 35 -7.15 21.40 40.02
CA PRO A 35 -8.12 22.33 39.44
C PRO A 35 -7.39 23.21 38.38
N ARG A 36 -7.97 24.02 37.51
CA ARG A 36 -9.19 24.83 37.50
C ARG A 36 -9.31 25.33 36.05
N GLN A 37 -10.52 25.45 35.53
CA GLN A 37 -10.78 26.13 34.26
C GLN A 37 -10.35 27.60 34.38
N GLU A 38 -9.71 28.13 33.33
CA GLU A 38 -9.90 29.53 32.99
C GLU A 38 -9.85 29.69 31.47
N SER A 39 -11.04 29.92 30.92
CA SER A 39 -11.28 30.39 29.57
C SER A 39 -10.91 31.86 29.49
N ALA A 40 -10.11 32.28 28.51
CA ALA A 40 -10.19 33.63 27.94
C ALA A 40 -9.27 33.80 26.71
N SER A 41 -9.89 33.93 25.55
CA SER A 41 -9.49 34.87 24.50
C SER A 41 -10.75 35.67 24.15
N PRO A 42 -10.70 36.85 23.52
CA PRO A 42 -9.60 37.80 23.24
C PRO A 42 -9.99 39.25 23.68
N PRO A 43 -9.30 40.30 23.20
CA PRO A 43 -10.08 41.47 22.75
C PRO A 43 -9.73 41.90 21.32
N GLU A 44 -10.79 42.19 20.57
CA GLU A 44 -10.77 42.84 19.26
C GLU A 44 -10.65 44.37 19.43
N ASP A 45 -9.88 45.02 18.56
CA ASP A 45 -9.76 46.48 18.47
C ASP A 45 -10.60 47.01 17.29
N PRO A 46 -11.51 47.97 17.50
CA PRO A 46 -12.27 48.62 16.44
C PRO A 46 -11.63 49.96 16.06
N THR A 47 -11.25 50.17 14.80
CA THR A 47 -11.35 51.50 14.17
C THR A 47 -11.47 51.39 12.65
N ASN A 48 -12.44 52.15 12.16
CA ASN A 48 -13.01 52.19 10.83
C ASN A 48 -12.43 53.39 10.02
N HIS A 49 -12.68 53.38 8.70
CA HIS A 49 -12.64 54.47 7.70
C HIS A 49 -11.42 54.58 6.72
N PRO A 50 -11.62 55.10 5.48
CA PRO A 50 -11.67 54.27 4.25
C PRO A 50 -10.98 54.91 3.00
N GLN A 51 -11.28 54.33 1.82
CA GLN A 51 -11.04 54.79 0.43
C GLN A 51 -9.64 54.58 -0.17
N HIS A 52 -9.51 53.67 -1.14
CA HIS A 52 -9.54 54.06 -2.56
C HIS A 52 -9.64 52.84 -3.51
N ASN A 53 -10.51 53.03 -4.49
CA ASN A 53 -10.99 52.21 -5.58
C ASN A 53 -9.90 51.80 -6.60
N GLN A 54 -9.77 50.51 -6.95
CA GLN A 54 -9.42 50.10 -8.33
C GLN A 54 -10.08 48.76 -8.70
N LYS A 55 -10.89 48.86 -9.75
CA LYS A 55 -11.65 47.80 -10.42
C LYS A 55 -10.78 47.18 -11.51
N LEU A 56 -10.48 45.89 -11.42
CA LEU A 56 -10.09 45.07 -12.57
C LEU A 56 -10.91 43.79 -12.59
N ALA A 57 -11.79 43.71 -13.59
CA ALA A 57 -12.47 42.49 -13.98
C ALA A 57 -11.53 41.67 -14.87
N ALA A 58 -11.28 40.42 -14.50
CA ALA A 58 -10.76 39.40 -15.41
C ALA A 58 -11.59 38.13 -15.25
N ARG A 59 -12.39 37.87 -16.29
CA ARG A 59 -13.03 36.59 -16.56
C ARG A 59 -11.94 35.59 -17.00
N SER A 60 -12.23 34.32 -16.78
CA SER A 60 -11.56 33.14 -17.35
C SER A 60 -10.28 32.70 -16.63
N GLY A 61 -10.40 31.55 -15.95
CA GLY A 61 -9.31 30.78 -15.39
C GLY A 61 -9.75 29.33 -15.29
N GLY A 62 -10.07 28.73 -16.45
CA GLY A 62 -10.32 27.31 -16.55
C GLY A 62 -9.16 26.54 -15.91
N SER A 63 -9.47 25.65 -14.98
CA SER A 63 -8.50 24.70 -14.45
C SER A 63 -8.13 23.69 -15.54
N THR A 64 -7.27 24.09 -16.47
CA THR A 64 -6.51 23.16 -17.31
C THR A 64 -5.24 22.80 -16.57
N ALA A 65 -5.38 22.08 -15.46
CA ALA A 65 -4.24 21.36 -14.86
C ALA A 65 -4.03 20.04 -15.62
N SER A 66 -3.89 20.13 -16.94
CA SER A 66 -3.45 19.02 -17.80
C SER A 66 -2.06 19.34 -18.33
N SER A 67 -1.13 19.45 -17.39
CA SER A 67 0.31 19.57 -17.69
C SER A 67 1.12 18.66 -16.76
N ARG A 68 0.57 17.47 -16.44
CA ARG A 68 1.31 16.37 -15.81
C ARG A 68 1.97 15.49 -16.87
N LEU A 69 2.56 16.10 -17.89
CA LEU A 69 3.45 15.37 -18.79
C LEU A 69 4.72 15.07 -18.01
N SER A 70 4.72 13.87 -17.42
CA SER A 70 5.87 13.01 -17.14
C SER A 70 7.07 13.70 -16.48
N SER A 71 6.93 14.03 -15.19
CA SER A 71 8.10 13.95 -14.32
C SER A 71 8.43 12.47 -14.10
N PRO A 72 9.72 12.07 -14.11
CA PRO A 72 10.09 10.70 -13.74
C PRO A 72 9.53 10.41 -12.34
N CYS A 73 8.72 9.36 -12.23
CA CYS A 73 8.09 8.98 -10.98
C CYS A 73 9.17 8.56 -9.98
N SER A 74 9.51 9.44 -9.04
CA SER A 74 10.30 9.06 -7.87
C SER A 74 9.59 7.92 -7.12
N LEU A 75 10.37 7.02 -6.52
CA LEU A 75 9.80 5.93 -5.72
C LEU A 75 8.87 6.40 -4.59
N SER A 76 9.08 7.63 -4.10
CA SER A 76 8.28 8.26 -3.06
C SER A 76 6.87 8.67 -3.50
N SER A 77 6.62 8.83 -4.81
CA SER A 77 5.32 9.29 -5.34
C SER A 77 4.50 8.11 -5.83
N PRO A 78 3.21 7.96 -5.47
CA PRO A 78 2.38 6.87 -5.98
C PRO A 78 2.32 6.84 -7.51
N THR A 79 2.47 5.66 -8.10
CA THR A 79 2.33 5.47 -9.55
C THR A 79 0.86 5.52 -9.94
N GLN A 80 0.53 6.36 -10.91
CA GLN A 80 -0.83 6.50 -11.44
C GLN A 80 -0.98 5.62 -12.69
N PRO A 81 -2.17 5.06 -12.95
CA PRO A 81 -2.42 4.33 -14.19
C PRO A 81 -2.28 5.27 -15.40
N SER A 82 -1.83 4.71 -16.52
CA SER A 82 -1.61 5.43 -17.79
C SER A 82 -2.91 5.80 -18.51
N CYS A 83 -4.01 5.12 -18.18
CA CYS A 83 -5.30 5.28 -18.83
C CYS A 83 -6.44 5.32 -17.81
N ASP A 84 -7.52 6.00 -18.20
CA ASP A 84 -8.81 5.97 -17.52
C ASP A 84 -9.60 4.75 -18.03
N TRP A 85 -9.49 3.64 -17.31
CA TRP A 85 -10.08 2.37 -17.72
C TRP A 85 -11.61 2.36 -17.64
N ASP A 86 -12.22 3.20 -16.80
CA ASP A 86 -13.68 3.36 -16.72
C ASP A 86 -14.28 3.88 -18.03
N LYS A 87 -13.57 4.78 -18.73
CA LYS A 87 -13.97 5.26 -20.06
C LYS A 87 -13.77 4.22 -21.15
N SER A 88 -12.82 3.31 -20.95
CA SER A 88 -12.47 2.28 -21.92
C SER A 88 -13.40 1.07 -21.84
N TYR A 89 -13.89 0.75 -20.64
CA TYR A 89 -14.76 -0.39 -20.34
C TYR A 89 -16.08 0.09 -19.73
N GLY A 90 -17.06 0.27 -20.61
CA GLY A 90 -18.40 0.72 -20.24
C GLY A 90 -19.22 -0.34 -19.51
N GLU A 91 -20.47 -0.01 -19.23
CA GLU A 91 -21.45 -0.93 -18.67
C GLU A 91 -21.75 -2.08 -19.64
N ILE A 92 -21.80 -3.30 -19.10
CA ILE A 92 -22.06 -4.52 -19.86
C ILE A 92 -23.55 -4.62 -20.16
N LYS A 93 -23.90 -4.83 -21.43
CA LYS A 93 -25.31 -4.86 -21.87
C LYS A 93 -25.83 -6.27 -22.16
N ASN A 94 -24.94 -7.25 -22.31
CA ASN A 94 -25.30 -8.61 -22.68
C ASN A 94 -24.23 -9.60 -22.22
N VAL A 95 -24.59 -10.89 -22.23
CA VAL A 95 -23.73 -11.99 -21.77
C VAL A 95 -22.43 -12.10 -22.57
N GLN A 96 -22.49 -11.87 -23.89
CA GLN A 96 -21.30 -11.95 -24.76
C GLN A 96 -20.24 -10.90 -24.38
N GLU A 97 -20.67 -9.69 -23.98
CA GLU A 97 -19.76 -8.67 -23.47
C GLU A 97 -19.18 -9.03 -22.10
N ALA A 98 -19.98 -9.65 -21.22
CA ALA A 98 -19.49 -10.19 -19.95
C ALA A 98 -18.41 -11.26 -20.14
N GLU A 99 -18.65 -12.22 -21.04
CA GLU A 99 -17.68 -13.26 -21.41
C GLU A 99 -16.39 -12.65 -21.95
N LYS A 100 -16.49 -11.62 -22.80
CA LYS A 100 -15.32 -10.89 -23.31
C LYS A 100 -14.52 -10.21 -22.18
N TYR A 101 -15.19 -9.52 -21.26
CA TYR A 101 -14.52 -8.83 -20.15
C TYR A 101 -13.86 -9.84 -19.21
N PHE A 102 -14.52 -10.97 -18.96
CA PHE A 102 -13.98 -12.07 -18.18
C PHE A 102 -12.75 -12.70 -18.84
N ALA A 103 -12.80 -12.96 -20.14
CA ALA A 103 -11.65 -13.50 -20.88
C ALA A 103 -10.45 -12.55 -20.84
N LEU A 104 -10.67 -11.23 -20.96
CA LEU A 104 -9.62 -10.22 -20.79
C LEU A 104 -9.03 -10.25 -19.38
N PHE A 105 -9.88 -10.33 -18.35
CA PHE A 105 -9.45 -10.43 -16.96
C PHE A 105 -8.57 -11.67 -16.76
N GLN A 106 -9.02 -12.84 -17.20
CA GLN A 106 -8.29 -14.10 -17.06
C GLN A 106 -6.94 -14.08 -17.79
N HIS A 107 -6.89 -13.46 -18.97
CA HIS A 107 -5.66 -13.35 -19.74
C HIS A 107 -4.61 -12.45 -19.09
N GLU A 108 -5.02 -11.34 -18.46
CA GLU A 108 -4.09 -10.35 -17.92
C GLU A 108 -3.79 -10.53 -16.42
N TYR A 109 -4.62 -11.28 -15.69
CA TYR A 109 -4.43 -11.54 -14.26
C TYR A 109 -3.08 -12.22 -13.91
N PRO A 110 -2.57 -13.19 -14.69
CA PRO A 110 -1.25 -13.77 -14.42
C PRO A 110 -0.11 -12.75 -14.46
N GLU A 111 -0.14 -11.82 -15.42
CA GLU A 111 0.86 -10.75 -15.54
C GLU A 111 0.77 -9.78 -14.35
N TYR A 112 -0.44 -9.48 -13.90
CA TYR A 112 -0.65 -8.69 -12.69
C TYR A 112 0.00 -9.36 -11.47
N LEU A 113 -0.16 -10.67 -11.31
CA LEU A 113 0.46 -11.42 -10.22
C LEU A 113 1.99 -11.44 -10.31
N GLU A 114 2.56 -11.51 -11.51
CA GLU A 114 4.01 -11.37 -11.72
C GLU A 114 4.52 -10.02 -11.25
N CYS A 115 3.88 -8.93 -11.69
CA CYS A 115 4.23 -7.59 -11.25
C CYS A 115 4.11 -7.44 -9.73
N TYR A 116 2.99 -7.93 -9.16
CA TYR A 116 2.76 -7.93 -7.72
C TYR A 116 3.87 -8.67 -6.95
N ARG A 117 4.26 -9.86 -7.41
CA ARG A 117 5.33 -10.64 -6.78
C ARG A 117 6.64 -9.86 -6.75
N THR A 118 7.07 -9.29 -7.87
CA THR A 118 8.30 -8.49 -7.95
C THR A 118 8.26 -7.30 -6.99
N LEU A 119 7.16 -6.52 -7.00
CA LEU A 119 7.02 -5.38 -6.09
C LEU A 119 7.00 -5.80 -4.61
N ASN A 120 6.37 -6.92 -4.30
CA ASN A 120 6.27 -7.44 -2.94
C ASN A 120 7.62 -7.94 -2.41
N GLU A 121 8.47 -8.53 -3.26
CA GLU A 121 9.83 -8.90 -2.85
C GLU A 121 10.68 -7.69 -2.49
N VAL A 122 10.59 -6.61 -3.27
CA VAL A 122 11.27 -5.34 -2.92
C VAL A 122 10.71 -4.75 -1.62
N ALA A 123 9.38 -4.77 -1.44
CA ALA A 123 8.76 -4.32 -0.20
C ALA A 123 9.20 -5.16 1.03
N LYS A 124 9.36 -6.48 0.87
CA LYS A 124 9.90 -7.35 1.91
C LYS A 124 11.34 -7.01 2.25
N GLU A 125 12.18 -6.74 1.25
CA GLU A 125 13.57 -6.31 1.47
C GLU A 125 13.62 -5.04 2.31
N PHE A 126 12.84 -4.00 1.95
CA PHE A 126 12.80 -2.76 2.73
C PHE A 126 12.25 -2.96 4.15
N ARG A 127 11.24 -3.83 4.34
CA ARG A 127 10.74 -4.18 5.68
C ARG A 127 11.82 -4.88 6.52
N GLN A 128 12.63 -5.74 5.91
CA GLN A 128 13.75 -6.39 6.59
C GLN A 128 14.83 -5.38 6.96
N LEU A 129 15.18 -4.45 6.06
CA LEU A 129 16.13 -3.38 6.34
C LEU A 129 15.62 -2.44 7.44
N GLU A 130 14.33 -2.12 7.46
CA GLU A 130 13.69 -1.35 8.53
C GLU A 130 13.84 -2.05 9.89
N MET A 131 13.62 -3.36 9.94
CA MET A 131 13.82 -4.15 11.16
C MET A 131 15.29 -4.18 11.59
N GLN A 132 16.23 -4.34 10.65
CA GLN A 132 17.66 -4.26 10.94
C GLN A 132 18.05 -2.88 11.49
N LEU A 133 17.47 -1.81 10.94
CA LEU A 133 17.72 -0.45 11.40
C LEU A 133 17.23 -0.24 12.83
N LYS A 134 16.00 -0.67 13.13
CA LYS A 134 15.44 -0.63 14.50
C LYS A 134 16.36 -1.35 15.50
N ASN A 135 16.75 -2.58 15.17
CA ASN A 135 17.67 -3.37 16.00
C ASN A 135 19.05 -2.69 16.16
N ALA A 136 19.60 -2.11 15.10
CA ALA A 136 20.89 -1.42 15.11
C ALA A 136 20.86 -0.19 16.02
N VAL A 137 19.79 0.59 15.96
CA VAL A 137 19.54 1.76 16.82
C VAL A 137 19.45 1.34 18.29
N GLU A 138 18.66 0.32 18.60
CA GLU A 138 18.49 -0.19 19.98
C GLU A 138 19.81 -0.71 20.55
N ASN A 139 20.61 -1.41 19.74
CA ASN A 139 21.88 -1.99 20.14
C ASN A 139 23.09 -1.04 19.99
N ARG A 140 22.87 0.20 19.55
CA ARG A 140 23.89 1.24 19.26
C ARG A 140 25.08 0.73 18.42
N ARG A 141 24.82 -0.13 17.45
CA ARG A 141 25.83 -0.72 16.58
C ARG A 141 25.36 -0.76 15.14
N ASP A 142 26.28 -0.48 14.22
CA ASP A 142 26.09 -0.62 12.76
C ASP A 142 24.94 0.21 12.13
N THR A 143 24.32 1.15 12.86
CA THR A 143 23.23 2.01 12.36
C THR A 143 23.58 2.69 11.03
N THR A 144 24.73 3.35 10.96
CA THR A 144 25.19 4.04 9.74
C THR A 144 25.33 3.10 8.55
N LYS A 145 25.76 1.84 8.77
CA LYS A 145 25.89 0.86 7.68
C LYS A 145 24.51 0.44 7.15
N VAL A 146 23.54 0.24 8.03
CA VAL A 146 22.17 -0.10 7.63
C VAL A 146 21.53 1.07 6.88
N GLU A 147 21.70 2.31 7.36
CA GLU A 147 21.22 3.53 6.67
C GLU A 147 21.82 3.67 5.27
N GLN A 148 23.13 3.49 5.13
CA GLN A 148 23.81 3.50 3.84
C GLN A 148 23.28 2.42 2.90
N THR A 149 22.98 1.23 3.43
CA THR A 149 22.40 0.13 2.64
C THR A 149 21.00 0.50 2.14
N ILE A 150 20.16 1.07 2.99
CA ILE A 150 18.82 1.54 2.62
C ILE A 150 18.90 2.60 1.52
N GLN A 151 19.76 3.61 1.68
CA GLN A 151 19.95 4.67 0.69
C GLN A 151 20.43 4.13 -0.65
N MET A 152 21.40 3.20 -0.63
CA MET A 152 21.90 2.54 -1.84
C MET A 152 20.81 1.73 -2.55
N ARG A 153 20.02 0.95 -1.81
CA ARG A 153 18.90 0.17 -2.36
C ARG A 153 17.83 1.06 -2.96
N PHE A 154 17.47 2.14 -2.26
CA PHE A 154 16.51 3.10 -2.77
C PHE A 154 17.02 3.75 -4.07
N ALA A 155 18.26 4.23 -4.10
CA ALA A 155 18.85 4.82 -5.29
C ALA A 155 18.98 3.84 -6.46
N HIS A 156 19.16 2.55 -6.18
CA HIS A 156 19.15 1.49 -7.19
C HIS A 156 17.76 1.36 -7.83
N PHE A 157 16.71 1.13 -7.04
CA PHE A 157 15.35 0.96 -7.56
C PHE A 157 14.76 2.24 -8.16
N ASP A 158 15.19 3.42 -7.72
CA ASP A 158 14.74 4.71 -8.26
C ASP A 158 15.27 4.97 -9.68
N LYS A 159 16.31 4.24 -10.09
CA LYS A 159 16.93 4.33 -11.41
C LYS A 159 16.80 3.04 -12.23
N ASP A 160 16.27 1.97 -11.65
CA ASP A 160 16.10 0.71 -12.35
C ASP A 160 14.90 0.80 -13.33
N PRO A 161 15.15 0.83 -14.65
CA PRO A 161 14.09 0.97 -15.63
C PRO A 161 13.12 -0.21 -15.61
N GLU A 162 13.56 -1.42 -15.26
CA GLU A 162 12.69 -2.60 -15.22
C GLU A 162 11.77 -2.55 -14.00
N PHE A 163 12.28 -2.12 -12.85
CA PHE A 163 11.45 -1.88 -11.67
C PHE A 163 10.41 -0.77 -11.91
N ILE A 164 10.82 0.35 -12.52
CA ILE A 164 9.91 1.46 -12.84
C ILE A 164 8.82 1.00 -13.81
N LYS A 165 9.16 0.27 -14.87
CA LYS A 165 8.19 -0.30 -15.82
C LYS A 165 7.24 -1.28 -15.11
N THR A 166 7.76 -2.16 -14.26
CA THR A 166 6.96 -3.12 -13.48
C THR A 166 5.96 -2.40 -12.60
N ARG A 167 6.37 -1.31 -11.93
CA ARG A 167 5.50 -0.49 -11.09
C ARG A 167 4.39 0.20 -11.89
N GLN A 168 4.71 0.73 -13.07
CA GLN A 168 3.72 1.30 -13.98
C GLN A 168 2.75 0.24 -14.49
N ARG A 169 3.29 -0.91 -14.91
CA ARG A 169 2.48 -2.03 -15.43
C ARG A 169 1.53 -2.56 -14.37
N TYR A 170 2.00 -2.69 -13.12
CA TYR A 170 1.16 -3.04 -11.98
C TYR A 170 0.02 -2.03 -11.79
N ALA A 171 0.30 -0.72 -11.79
CA ALA A 171 -0.74 0.30 -11.62
C ALA A 171 -1.81 0.26 -12.72
N ASP A 172 -1.38 0.06 -13.96
CA ASP A 172 -2.26 -0.07 -15.13
C ASP A 172 -3.14 -1.32 -15.00
N LEU A 173 -2.54 -2.48 -14.76
CA LEU A 173 -3.25 -3.75 -14.62
C LEU A 173 -4.18 -3.74 -13.41
N HIS A 174 -3.74 -3.25 -12.26
CA HIS A 174 -4.56 -3.17 -11.05
C HIS A 174 -5.85 -2.37 -11.31
N SER A 175 -5.70 -1.20 -11.93
CA SER A 175 -6.84 -0.32 -12.24
C SER A 175 -7.75 -0.94 -13.29
N LYS A 176 -7.18 -1.50 -14.37
CA LYS A 176 -7.93 -2.15 -15.44
C LYS A 176 -8.74 -3.35 -14.94
N LEU A 177 -8.08 -4.24 -14.21
CA LEU A 177 -8.69 -5.47 -13.68
C LEU A 177 -9.77 -5.14 -12.63
N ALA A 178 -9.60 -4.08 -11.84
CA ALA A 178 -10.63 -3.60 -10.92
C ALA A 178 -11.90 -3.14 -11.66
N VAL A 179 -11.74 -2.37 -12.75
CA VAL A 179 -12.87 -1.96 -13.59
C VAL A 179 -13.56 -3.17 -14.21
N LEU A 180 -12.81 -4.07 -14.85
CA LEU A 180 -13.37 -5.29 -15.45
C LEU A 180 -14.15 -6.12 -14.42
N LYS A 181 -13.57 -6.35 -13.23
CA LYS A 181 -14.21 -7.08 -12.15
C LYS A 181 -15.50 -6.39 -11.68
N SER A 182 -15.49 -5.07 -11.52
CA SER A 182 -16.68 -4.30 -11.14
C SER A 182 -17.78 -4.46 -12.16
N ARG A 183 -17.48 -4.24 -13.46
CA ARG A 183 -18.47 -4.34 -14.54
C ARG A 183 -19.12 -5.71 -14.62
N ILE A 184 -18.32 -6.78 -14.52
CA ILE A 184 -18.82 -8.16 -14.50
C ILE A 184 -19.74 -8.36 -13.30
N SER A 185 -19.29 -7.97 -12.10
CA SER A 185 -20.08 -8.13 -10.87
C SER A 185 -21.39 -7.32 -10.89
N ASP A 186 -21.38 -6.13 -11.48
CA ASP A 186 -22.56 -5.28 -11.65
C ASP A 186 -23.58 -5.95 -12.58
N PHE A 187 -23.11 -6.53 -13.69
CA PHE A 187 -23.94 -7.26 -14.64
C PHE A 187 -24.57 -8.51 -14.02
N GLU A 188 -23.79 -9.31 -13.28
CA GLU A 188 -24.28 -10.51 -12.59
C GLU A 188 -25.39 -10.15 -11.59
N ARG A 189 -25.19 -9.14 -10.75
CA ARG A 189 -26.23 -8.63 -9.84
C ARG A 189 -27.49 -8.17 -10.57
N ALA A 190 -27.35 -7.50 -11.71
CA ALA A 190 -28.49 -7.03 -12.49
C ALA A 190 -29.27 -8.20 -13.11
N GLN A 191 -28.59 -9.26 -13.55
CA GLN A 191 -29.23 -10.49 -14.02
C GLN A 191 -29.95 -11.21 -12.89
N ASP A 192 -29.33 -11.36 -11.73
CA ASP A 192 -29.95 -12.00 -10.56
C ASP A 192 -31.19 -11.25 -10.09
N ALA A 193 -31.16 -9.91 -10.10
CA ALA A 193 -32.32 -9.08 -9.78
C ALA A 193 -33.45 -9.23 -10.81
N ALA A 194 -33.11 -9.33 -12.10
CA ALA A 194 -34.09 -9.54 -13.17
C ALA A 194 -34.69 -10.95 -13.15
N ALA A 195 -33.89 -11.97 -12.85
CA ALA A 195 -34.32 -13.36 -12.70
C ALA A 195 -35.11 -13.56 -11.40
N GLY A 196 -34.74 -12.90 -10.30
CA GLY A 196 -35.44 -12.93 -9.01
C GLY A 196 -36.83 -12.27 -9.04
N ALA A 197 -37.15 -11.49 -10.08
CA ALA A 197 -38.51 -11.00 -10.34
C ALA A 197 -39.42 -12.04 -11.02
N SER A 198 -38.89 -13.21 -11.39
CA SER A 198 -39.63 -14.34 -11.93
C SER A 198 -39.09 -15.65 -11.35
N THR A 199 -39.71 -16.10 -10.27
CA THR A 199 -39.79 -17.50 -9.77
C THR A 199 -39.20 -17.73 -8.36
N THR A 200 -40.11 -18.17 -7.50
CA THR A 200 -39.98 -18.88 -6.22
C THR A 200 -38.81 -19.88 -6.09
N ALA A 201 -38.26 -19.97 -4.87
CA ALA A 201 -37.51 -21.09 -4.25
C ALA A 201 -36.01 -21.21 -4.65
N VAL A 202 -35.02 -21.52 -3.80
CA VAL A 202 -34.87 -22.06 -2.43
C VAL A 202 -33.52 -21.48 -1.90
N PRO A 203 -33.35 -21.13 -0.61
CA PRO A 203 -32.05 -20.66 -0.10
C PRO A 203 -31.06 -21.84 -0.03
N MET A 204 -29.92 -21.71 -0.70
CA MET A 204 -28.75 -22.57 -0.47
C MET A 204 -27.75 -21.82 0.41
N ASP A 205 -27.50 -22.43 1.56
CA ASP A 205 -26.72 -21.94 2.69
C ASP A 205 -25.28 -21.58 2.29
N LEU A 206 -24.84 -20.43 2.77
CA LEU A 206 -23.54 -19.84 2.53
C LEU A 206 -22.55 -20.43 3.55
N CYS A 207 -21.93 -21.56 3.23
CA CYS A 207 -20.78 -22.05 4.00
C CYS A 207 -19.53 -21.21 3.68
N ASP A 208 -19.32 -20.22 4.55
CA ASP A 208 -18.06 -19.79 5.17
C ASP A 208 -16.74 -20.36 4.62
N LEU A 209 -15.82 -19.48 4.18
CA LEU A 209 -14.42 -19.81 4.00
C LEU A 209 -13.54 -18.62 4.43
N GLU A 210 -12.91 -18.79 5.59
CA GLU A 210 -11.82 -17.99 6.17
C GLU A 210 -10.51 -18.15 5.37
#